data_AF-A0A661XFZ5-F1
#
_entry.id   AF-A0A661XFZ5-F1
#
_cell.length_a   1.000
_cell.length_b   1.000
_cell.length_c   1.000
_cell.angle_alpha   90.00
_cell.angle_beta   90.00
_cell.angle_gamma   90.00
#
_symmetry.space_group_name_H-M   'P 1'
#
loop_
_entity.id
_entity.type
_entity.pdbx_description
1 polymer ?
#
loop_
_entity_poly.entity_id
_entity_poly.type
_entity_poly.pdbx_seq_one_letter_code
_entity_poly.pdbx_strand_id
1 'polypeptide(L)'
;MKKWFLVSLFILSNLFAETVDVSTSVPAQATLLGVAEMSVFVRNVSDDVATSTVTWGSVPSTTTYKEANQYIEVNYNDNYLSWAIRIYTNNTNWGGSTTTSRGGLIHTATNTVRLPLLWRVYDEIQAGGVQCSTTTGWAYIKDKNDPDWNDAKTSYANICYGGPDYCNLADFPTSGRTDEDNQDVYIYLGGEFKSASSGDYSGNIYFDLYHQ
;
A
#
# COMPACT_ATOMS: atom_id res chain seq x y z
N MET A 1 -28.67 15.03 81.05
CA MET A 1 -27.82 15.84 80.15
C MET A 1 -26.96 14.91 79.33
N LYS A 2 -27.11 14.97 78.00
CA LYS A 2 -26.32 14.24 77.00
C LYS A 2 -24.85 14.68 77.07
N LYS A 3 -23.92 13.74 77.07
CA LYS A 3 -22.58 13.94 76.47
C LYS A 3 -22.20 12.69 75.68
N TRP A 4 -22.25 12.85 74.37
CA TRP A 4 -21.64 11.96 73.40
C TRP A 4 -20.12 12.01 73.56
N PHE A 5 -19.46 10.85 73.48
CA PHE A 5 -18.06 10.78 73.10
C PHE A 5 -17.98 9.89 71.87
N LEU A 6 -17.88 10.53 70.70
CA LEU A 6 -17.40 9.88 69.48
C LEU A 6 -15.93 9.54 69.72
N VAL A 7 -15.60 8.26 69.79
CA VAL A 7 -14.22 7.80 69.68
C VAL A 7 -13.96 7.62 68.19
N SER A 8 -13.27 8.59 67.58
CA SER A 8 -12.75 8.47 66.22
C SER A 8 -11.62 7.44 66.21
N LEU A 9 -11.89 6.27 65.63
CA LEU A 9 -10.90 5.24 65.37
C LEU A 9 -10.10 5.65 64.11
N PHE A 10 -8.89 6.19 64.31
CA PHE A 10 -7.94 6.41 63.22
C PHE A 10 -7.34 5.06 62.81
N ILE A 11 -7.68 4.59 61.61
CA ILE A 11 -6.97 3.49 60.95
C ILE A 11 -5.67 4.09 60.40
N LEU A 12 -4.55 3.88 61.10
CA LEU A 12 -3.23 4.13 60.52
C LEU A 12 -3.01 3.08 59.42
N SER A 13 -3.19 3.48 58.17
CA SER A 13 -2.60 2.76 57.04
C SER A 13 -1.08 2.88 57.18
N ASN A 14 -0.40 1.77 57.48
CA ASN A 14 1.04 1.68 57.34
C ASN A 14 1.37 1.78 55.85
N LEU A 15 1.58 3.01 55.38
CA LEU A 15 2.29 3.25 54.13
C LEU A 15 3.73 2.82 54.39
N PHE A 16 4.09 1.62 53.91
CA PHE A 16 5.50 1.26 53.81
C PHE A 16 6.13 2.24 52.82
N ALA A 17 6.87 3.22 53.35
CA ALA A 17 7.68 4.12 52.55
C ALA A 17 8.97 3.39 52.20
N GLU A 18 9.17 3.14 50.91
CA GLU A 18 10.44 2.62 50.42
C GLU A 18 11.55 3.64 50.69
N THR A 19 12.64 3.20 51.31
CA THR A 19 13.84 4.02 51.53
C THR A 19 14.95 3.45 50.65
N VAL A 20 15.37 4.22 49.65
CA VAL A 20 16.50 3.86 48.79
C VAL A 20 17.80 4.26 49.49
N ASP A 21 18.52 3.30 50.04
CA ASP A 21 19.75 3.56 50.81
C ASP A 21 20.94 3.91 49.90
N VAL A 22 21.03 3.28 48.73
CA VAL A 22 22.07 3.52 47.72
C VAL A 22 21.48 3.29 46.33
N SER A 23 21.77 4.19 45.38
CA SER A 23 21.47 4.00 43.96
C SER A 23 22.75 4.15 43.14
N THR A 24 22.89 3.31 42.13
CA THR A 24 24.01 3.34 41.17
C THR A 24 23.47 3.11 39.77
N SER A 25 24.19 3.55 38.74
CA SER A 25 23.84 3.31 37.34
C SER A 25 25.01 2.70 36.57
N VAL A 26 24.68 2.00 35.49
CA VAL A 26 25.63 1.56 34.46
C VAL A 26 25.14 2.09 33.11
N PRO A 27 26.03 2.64 32.27
CA PRO A 27 25.63 3.05 30.92
C PRO A 27 25.29 1.81 30.09
N ALA A 28 24.15 1.85 29.39
CA ALA A 28 23.74 0.84 28.43
C ALA A 28 23.59 1.50 27.06
N GLN A 29 24.01 0.80 26.00
CA GLN A 29 23.90 1.27 24.62
C GLN A 29 23.57 0.12 23.68
N ALA A 30 22.78 0.41 22.64
CA ALA A 30 22.46 -0.51 21.55
C ALA A 30 22.50 0.25 20.21
N THR A 31 22.77 -0.46 19.13
CA THR A 31 22.65 0.06 17.75
C THR A 31 21.64 -0.81 17.02
N LEU A 32 20.52 -0.21 16.59
CA LEU A 32 19.59 -0.85 15.67
C LEU A 32 20.04 -0.52 14.23
N LEU A 33 20.04 -1.53 13.37
CA LEU A 33 20.24 -1.34 11.93
C LEU A 33 18.88 -1.17 11.25
N GLY A 34 18.87 -0.38 10.18
CA GLY A 34 17.71 -0.27 9.29
C GLY A 34 17.44 -1.60 8.59
N VAL A 35 16.17 -1.99 8.52
CA VAL A 35 15.65 -3.10 7.73
C VAL A 35 14.73 -2.49 6.67
N ALA A 36 14.87 -2.96 5.43
CA ALA A 36 14.07 -2.52 4.29
C ALA A 36 14.02 -3.66 3.26
N GLU A 37 12.99 -4.49 3.37
CA GLU A 37 12.79 -5.67 2.53
C GLU A 37 11.40 -5.61 1.89
N MET A 38 11.33 -6.00 0.61
CA MET A 38 10.07 -6.11 -0.11
C MET A 38 10.15 -7.27 -1.10
N SER A 39 9.11 -8.09 -1.12
CA SER A 39 8.88 -9.15 -2.11
C SER A 39 7.52 -8.95 -2.76
N VAL A 40 7.42 -9.28 -4.04
CA VAL A 40 6.20 -9.09 -4.83
C VAL A 40 5.84 -10.40 -5.51
N PHE A 41 4.62 -10.87 -5.32
CA PHE A 41 4.11 -12.10 -5.90
C PHE A 41 2.84 -11.81 -6.71
N VAL A 42 2.69 -12.46 -7.85
CA VAL A 42 1.46 -12.42 -8.63
C VAL A 42 0.70 -13.71 -8.40
N ARG A 43 -0.58 -13.61 -8.05
CA ARG A 43 -1.42 -14.76 -7.74
C ARG A 43 -2.75 -14.69 -8.45
N ASN A 44 -3.28 -15.84 -8.81
CA ASN A 44 -4.60 -15.93 -9.43
C ASN A 44 -5.69 -15.60 -8.40
N VAL A 45 -6.68 -14.81 -8.83
CA VAL A 45 -7.86 -14.52 -8.01
C VAL A 45 -8.70 -15.79 -7.75
N SER A 46 -8.70 -16.74 -8.68
CA SER A 46 -9.58 -17.91 -8.64
C SER A 46 -9.17 -19.00 -7.64
N ASP A 47 -7.87 -19.19 -7.43
CA ASP A 47 -7.32 -20.34 -6.72
C ASP A 47 -6.09 -20.03 -5.86
N ASP A 48 -5.69 -18.76 -5.77
CA ASP A 48 -4.53 -18.28 -5.01
C ASP A 48 -3.17 -18.85 -5.45
N VAL A 49 -3.12 -19.52 -6.60
CA VAL A 49 -1.89 -20.12 -7.11
C VAL A 49 -0.98 -19.03 -7.70
N ALA A 50 0.30 -19.12 -7.35
CA ALA A 50 1.33 -18.22 -7.88
C ALA A 50 1.44 -18.31 -9.41
N THR A 51 1.60 -17.16 -10.04
CA THR A 51 1.85 -16.99 -11.47
C THR A 51 2.89 -15.90 -11.69
N SER A 52 3.31 -15.71 -12.94
CA SER A 52 4.35 -14.74 -13.30
C SER A 52 3.81 -13.51 -14.04
N THR A 53 2.53 -13.51 -14.40
CA THR A 53 1.93 -12.48 -15.26
C THR A 53 0.56 -12.08 -14.78
N VAL A 54 0.29 -10.77 -14.84
CA VAL A 54 -1.06 -10.21 -14.74
C VAL A 54 -1.66 -10.17 -16.15
N THR A 55 -2.88 -10.68 -16.32
CA THR A 55 -3.61 -10.62 -17.59
C THR A 55 -5.08 -10.29 -17.40
N TRP A 56 -5.66 -9.67 -18.43
CA TRP A 56 -7.10 -9.42 -18.56
C TRP A 56 -7.78 -10.44 -19.50
N GLY A 57 -7.03 -11.41 -20.03
CA GLY A 57 -7.51 -12.35 -21.05
C GLY A 57 -8.04 -11.65 -22.30
N SER A 58 -8.97 -12.29 -23.01
CA SER A 58 -9.64 -11.67 -24.17
C SER A 58 -10.61 -10.58 -23.71
N VAL A 59 -10.51 -9.39 -24.30
CA VAL A 59 -11.33 -8.23 -23.96
C VAL A 59 -12.17 -7.81 -25.17
N PRO A 60 -13.51 -7.92 -25.12
CA PRO A 60 -14.38 -7.42 -26.18
C PRO A 60 -14.19 -5.92 -26.46
N SER A 61 -14.39 -5.51 -27.71
CA SER A 61 -14.27 -4.09 -28.10
C SER A 61 -15.31 -3.17 -27.46
N THR A 62 -16.35 -3.72 -26.82
CA THR A 62 -17.38 -2.97 -26.09
C THR A 62 -17.05 -2.82 -24.60
N THR A 63 -16.00 -3.48 -24.10
CA THR A 63 -15.61 -3.41 -22.71
C THR A 63 -15.09 -2.02 -22.37
N THR A 64 -15.65 -1.41 -21.33
CA THR A 64 -15.17 -0.12 -20.81
C THR A 64 -14.17 -0.32 -19.69
N TYR A 65 -14.44 -1.25 -18.78
CA TYR A 65 -13.57 -1.59 -17.66
C TYR A 65 -13.54 -3.10 -17.48
N LYS A 66 -12.41 -3.61 -16.98
CA LYS A 66 -12.24 -5.03 -16.64
C LYS A 66 -11.20 -5.20 -15.55
N GLU A 67 -11.48 -6.03 -14.55
CA GLU A 67 -10.51 -6.51 -13.58
C GLU A 67 -9.52 -7.50 -14.20
N ALA A 68 -8.32 -7.55 -13.65
CA ALA A 68 -7.34 -8.58 -13.99
C ALA A 68 -7.75 -9.93 -13.39
N ASN A 69 -7.28 -11.02 -13.99
CA ASN A 69 -7.47 -12.38 -13.46
C ASN A 69 -6.58 -12.68 -12.23
N GLN A 70 -5.66 -11.77 -11.92
CA GLN A 70 -4.68 -11.87 -10.85
C GLN A 70 -4.77 -10.67 -9.90
N TYR A 71 -4.27 -10.87 -8.69
CA TYR A 71 -3.90 -9.82 -7.78
C TYR A 71 -2.38 -9.89 -7.51
N ILE A 72 -1.83 -8.85 -6.88
CA ILE A 72 -0.43 -8.76 -6.49
C ILE A 72 -0.35 -8.75 -4.97
N GLU A 73 0.36 -9.70 -4.38
CA GLU A 73 0.74 -9.72 -2.96
C GLU A 73 2.08 -8.98 -2.84
N VAL A 74 2.17 -8.05 -1.89
CA VAL A 74 3.42 -7.35 -1.55
C VAL A 74 3.70 -7.59 -0.08
N ASN A 75 4.76 -8.35 0.19
CA ASN A 75 5.23 -8.65 1.54
C ASN A 75 6.38 -7.70 1.81
N TYR A 76 6.38 -7.04 2.96
CA TYR A 76 7.36 -6.02 3.27
C TYR A 76 7.76 -6.05 4.75
N ASN A 77 8.94 -5.53 5.02
CA ASN A 77 9.46 -5.36 6.37
C ASN A 77 10.36 -4.13 6.40
N ASP A 78 9.96 -3.11 7.15
CA ASP A 78 10.67 -1.84 7.21
C ASP A 78 10.57 -1.23 8.62
N ASN A 79 11.72 -0.85 9.18
CA ASN A 79 11.80 -0.23 10.51
C ASN A 79 12.29 1.23 10.50
N TYR A 80 12.34 1.86 9.33
CA TYR A 80 12.65 3.28 9.22
C TYR A 80 11.53 4.13 9.83
N LEU A 81 11.89 5.33 10.31
CA LEU A 81 10.93 6.27 10.93
C LEU A 81 9.83 6.72 9.97
N SER A 82 10.11 6.70 8.67
CA SER A 82 9.16 6.97 7.62
C SER A 82 9.54 6.19 6.37
N TRP A 83 8.63 5.33 5.93
CA TRP A 83 8.75 4.54 4.71
C TRP A 83 7.43 4.51 3.95
N ALA A 84 7.49 4.16 2.67
CA ALA A 84 6.31 3.87 1.87
C ALA A 84 6.64 2.98 0.67
N ILE A 85 5.61 2.31 0.16
CA ILE A 85 5.68 1.52 -1.07
C ILE A 85 4.91 2.24 -2.17
N ARG A 86 5.51 2.32 -3.36
CA ARG A 86 4.90 2.91 -4.57
C ARG A 86 4.57 1.86 -5.60
N ILE A 87 3.52 2.12 -6.39
CA ILE A 87 3.18 1.39 -7.62
C ILE A 87 3.26 2.33 -8.83
N TYR A 88 3.91 1.88 -9.91
CA TYR A 88 4.05 2.67 -11.14
C TYR A 88 4.37 1.83 -12.37
N THR A 89 4.38 2.48 -13.53
CA THR A 89 4.87 1.95 -14.82
C THR A 89 6.11 2.75 -15.25
N ASN A 90 6.97 2.15 -16.07
CA ASN A 90 8.17 2.82 -16.59
C ASN A 90 8.33 2.54 -18.09
N ASN A 91 7.39 3.07 -18.87
CA ASN A 91 7.21 2.87 -20.29
C ASN A 91 8.22 3.68 -21.11
N THR A 92 9.49 3.28 -21.02
CA THR A 92 10.60 3.88 -21.77
C THR A 92 10.50 3.69 -23.28
N ASN A 93 9.68 2.73 -23.73
CA ASN A 93 9.36 2.46 -25.14
C ASN A 93 8.24 3.33 -25.71
N TRP A 94 7.66 4.25 -24.93
CA TRP A 94 6.59 5.14 -25.39
C TRP A 94 7.07 6.03 -26.56
N GLY A 95 6.40 5.89 -27.71
CA GLY A 95 6.66 6.67 -28.93
C GLY A 95 5.68 7.81 -29.16
N GLY A 96 4.70 8.01 -28.27
CA GLY A 96 3.74 9.11 -28.36
C GLY A 96 4.26 10.43 -27.79
N SER A 97 3.37 11.39 -27.55
CA SER A 97 3.74 12.69 -26.99
C SER A 97 4.31 12.55 -25.57
N THR A 98 5.35 13.32 -25.25
CA THR A 98 5.93 13.35 -23.89
C THR A 98 5.10 14.16 -22.91
N THR A 99 4.16 14.98 -23.41
CA THR A 99 3.27 15.84 -22.61
C THR A 99 2.00 15.12 -22.16
N THR A 100 1.75 13.91 -22.65
CA THR A 100 0.60 13.08 -22.25
C THR A 100 1.01 12.06 -21.19
N SER A 101 0.08 11.69 -20.31
CA SER A 101 0.30 10.57 -19.40
C SER A 101 0.54 9.28 -20.19
N ARG A 102 1.52 8.49 -19.75
CA ARG A 102 2.00 7.23 -20.29
C ARG A 102 1.63 6.06 -19.38
N GLY A 103 0.96 6.34 -18.27
CA GLY A 103 0.58 5.37 -17.25
C GLY A 103 -0.29 4.25 -17.82
N GLY A 104 0.08 3.02 -17.48
CA GLY A 104 -0.61 1.79 -17.86
C GLY A 104 0.17 0.93 -18.86
N LEU A 105 -0.53 0.18 -19.70
CA LEU A 105 0.08 -0.68 -20.73
C LEU A 105 0.22 0.07 -22.04
N ILE A 106 1.19 -0.31 -22.87
CA ILE A 106 1.46 0.31 -24.17
C ILE A 106 1.08 -0.64 -25.30
N HIS A 107 0.43 -0.11 -26.33
CA HIS A 107 0.08 -0.87 -27.54
C HIS A 107 1.35 -1.35 -28.25
N THR A 108 1.51 -2.67 -28.36
CA THR A 108 2.73 -3.34 -28.82
C THR A 108 3.13 -2.99 -30.26
N ALA A 109 2.16 -2.81 -31.16
CA ALA A 109 2.44 -2.50 -32.56
C ALA A 109 2.77 -1.02 -32.84
N THR A 110 2.21 -0.07 -32.08
CA THR A 110 2.30 1.36 -32.39
C THR A 110 3.15 2.14 -31.39
N ASN A 111 3.21 1.70 -30.13
CA ASN A 111 3.86 2.39 -29.02
C ASN A 111 3.37 3.84 -28.76
N THR A 112 2.28 4.27 -29.39
CA THR A 112 1.73 5.63 -29.26
C THR A 112 0.33 5.65 -28.63
N VAL A 113 -0.21 4.48 -28.31
CA VAL A 113 -1.51 4.31 -27.65
C VAL A 113 -1.27 3.58 -26.34
N ARG A 114 -1.92 4.06 -25.27
CA ARG A 114 -1.85 3.46 -23.95
C ARG A 114 -3.21 2.88 -23.55
N LEU A 115 -3.18 1.91 -22.67
CA LEU A 115 -4.31 1.39 -21.92
C LEU A 115 -4.10 1.79 -20.45
N PRO A 116 -4.88 2.73 -19.89
CA PRO A 116 -4.79 3.09 -18.49
C PRO A 116 -5.01 1.88 -17.59
N LEU A 117 -4.16 1.75 -16.56
CA LEU A 117 -4.33 0.78 -15.50
C LEU A 117 -4.81 1.45 -14.21
N LEU A 118 -5.60 0.71 -13.47
CA LEU A 118 -6.22 1.08 -12.21
C LEU A 118 -5.74 0.13 -11.11
N TRP A 119 -5.62 0.63 -9.88
CA TRP A 119 -5.25 -0.18 -8.73
C TRP A 119 -6.10 0.13 -7.50
N ARG A 120 -6.25 -0.87 -6.64
CA ARG A 120 -6.79 -0.81 -5.28
C ARG A 120 -5.98 -1.73 -4.37
N VAL A 121 -5.75 -1.30 -3.14
CA VAL A 121 -5.00 -2.06 -2.12
C VAL A 121 -5.91 -2.48 -0.96
N TYR A 122 -5.63 -3.62 -0.36
CA TYR A 122 -6.30 -4.18 0.81
C TYR A 122 -5.24 -4.81 1.74
N ASP A 123 -5.60 -4.97 3.00
CA ASP A 123 -4.88 -5.70 4.06
C ASP A 123 -5.25 -7.19 4.10
N GLU A 124 -6.30 -7.59 3.38
CA GLU A 124 -6.70 -9.00 3.26
C GLU A 124 -7.07 -9.37 1.82
N ILE A 125 -6.95 -10.67 1.52
CA ILE A 125 -7.39 -11.24 0.24
C ILE A 125 -8.90 -11.04 0.07
N GLN A 126 -9.28 -10.39 -1.03
CA GLN A 126 -10.66 -10.23 -1.47
C GLN A 126 -11.10 -11.47 -2.26
N ALA A 127 -11.81 -12.39 -1.61
CA ALA A 127 -12.31 -13.62 -2.21
C ALA A 127 -13.18 -13.35 -3.46
N GLY A 128 -12.84 -13.98 -4.58
CA GLY A 128 -13.52 -13.76 -5.87
C GLY A 128 -13.08 -12.49 -6.61
N GLY A 129 -12.16 -11.70 -6.02
CA GLY A 129 -11.58 -10.51 -6.62
C GLY A 129 -12.37 -9.24 -6.38
N VAL A 130 -11.88 -8.16 -6.98
CA VAL A 130 -12.47 -6.82 -6.84
C VAL A 130 -12.95 -6.37 -8.22
N GLN A 131 -14.27 -6.28 -8.39
CA GLN A 131 -14.88 -5.88 -9.65
C GLN A 131 -14.45 -4.47 -10.07
N CYS A 132 -13.99 -4.32 -11.31
CA CYS A 132 -13.63 -3.04 -11.89
C CYS A 132 -14.67 -2.61 -12.95
N SER A 133 -15.71 -1.88 -12.53
CA SER A 133 -16.78 -1.39 -13.42
C SER A 133 -16.81 0.13 -13.59
N THR A 134 -15.96 0.85 -12.85
CA THR A 134 -15.86 2.32 -12.81
C THR A 134 -14.48 2.72 -12.29
N THR A 135 -14.09 3.98 -12.47
CA THR A 135 -12.93 4.59 -11.83
C THR A 135 -13.20 5.03 -10.40
N THR A 136 -14.48 5.13 -10.00
CA THR A 136 -14.85 5.42 -8.61
C THR A 136 -14.32 4.32 -7.72
N GLY A 137 -13.50 4.66 -6.75
CA GLY A 137 -12.89 3.64 -5.90
C GLY A 137 -11.53 3.15 -6.39
N TRP A 138 -10.98 3.67 -7.49
CA TRP A 138 -9.71 3.20 -8.05
C TRP A 138 -8.74 4.36 -8.27
N ALA A 139 -7.45 4.11 -8.06
CA ALA A 139 -6.38 5.04 -8.43
C ALA A 139 -5.75 4.61 -9.76
N TYR A 140 -5.30 5.56 -10.57
CA TYR A 140 -4.56 5.25 -11.80
C TYR A 140 -3.11 4.90 -11.48
N ILE A 141 -2.58 3.86 -12.14
CA ILE A 141 -1.14 3.59 -12.13
C ILE A 141 -0.45 4.61 -13.03
N LYS A 142 0.45 5.39 -12.44
CA LYS A 142 1.22 6.43 -13.14
C LYS A 142 2.47 5.89 -13.80
N ASP A 143 2.97 6.62 -14.79
CA ASP A 143 4.29 6.36 -15.34
C ASP A 143 5.34 7.25 -14.68
N LYS A 144 6.52 6.70 -14.40
CA LYS A 144 7.66 7.43 -13.83
C LYS A 144 8.15 8.57 -14.72
N ASN A 145 7.86 8.52 -16.01
CA ASN A 145 8.23 9.52 -17.00
C ASN A 145 7.09 10.49 -17.33
N ASP A 146 5.98 10.44 -16.59
CA ASP A 146 4.90 11.42 -16.74
C ASP A 146 5.35 12.81 -16.23
N PRO A 147 4.91 13.91 -16.88
CA PRO A 147 5.26 15.26 -16.46
C PRO A 147 4.89 15.58 -15.00
N ASP A 148 3.82 14.96 -14.49
CA ASP A 148 3.30 15.14 -13.12
C ASP A 148 3.76 14.04 -12.15
N TRP A 149 4.77 13.24 -12.51
CA TRP A 149 5.30 12.16 -11.66
C TRP A 149 5.70 12.63 -10.26
N ASN A 150 6.30 13.82 -10.14
CA ASN A 150 6.75 14.34 -8.85
C ASN A 150 5.59 14.62 -7.87
N ASP A 151 4.40 14.95 -8.39
CA ASP A 151 3.20 15.16 -7.58
C ASP A 151 2.51 13.82 -7.29
N ALA A 152 2.49 12.91 -8.28
CA ALA A 152 1.89 11.59 -8.13
C ALA A 152 2.62 10.72 -7.10
N LYS A 153 3.97 10.74 -7.12
CA LYS A 153 4.81 9.91 -6.23
C LYS A 153 4.69 10.27 -4.74
N THR A 154 4.10 11.42 -4.42
CA THR A 154 3.84 11.85 -3.03
C THR A 154 2.38 11.73 -2.64
N SER A 155 1.53 11.19 -3.53
CA SER A 155 0.08 11.08 -3.31
C SER A 155 -0.43 9.68 -3.69
N TYR A 156 -1.14 9.56 -4.80
CA TYR A 156 -1.86 8.34 -5.19
C TYR A 156 -1.01 7.29 -5.91
N ALA A 157 0.31 7.44 -5.94
CA ALA A 157 1.21 6.34 -6.34
C ALA A 157 1.64 5.48 -5.14
N ASN A 158 1.47 5.97 -3.91
CA ASN A 158 1.76 5.19 -2.72
C ASN A 158 0.62 4.19 -2.48
N ILE A 159 0.95 2.94 -2.17
CA ILE A 159 -0.02 1.88 -1.84
C ILE A 159 -0.13 1.63 -0.33
N CYS A 160 0.96 1.83 0.40
CA CYS A 160 1.00 1.81 1.85
C CYS A 160 2.18 2.65 2.34
N TYR A 161 2.12 3.08 3.60
CA TYR A 161 3.14 3.90 4.24
C TYR A 161 3.13 3.67 5.74
N GLY A 162 4.28 3.81 6.37
CA GLY A 162 4.39 3.47 7.78
C GLY A 162 5.61 4.08 8.47
N GLY A 163 5.76 3.63 9.71
CA GLY A 163 6.91 3.85 10.56
C GLY A 163 7.26 2.56 11.32
N PRO A 164 8.02 2.64 12.42
CA PRO A 164 8.52 1.45 13.11
C PRO A 164 7.43 0.54 13.69
N ASP A 165 6.28 1.12 14.07
CA ASP A 165 5.23 0.43 14.82
C ASP A 165 3.85 0.49 14.14
N TYR A 166 3.77 0.98 12.90
CA TYR A 166 2.50 1.09 12.17
C TYR A 166 2.68 1.07 10.66
N CYS A 167 1.65 0.56 9.97
CA CYS A 167 1.41 0.72 8.56
C CYS A 167 -0.02 1.21 8.33
N ASN A 168 -0.16 2.17 7.41
CA ASN A 168 -1.42 2.57 6.85
C ASN A 168 -1.47 2.16 5.38
N LEU A 169 -2.63 1.69 4.95
CA LEU A 169 -2.93 1.59 3.53
C LEU A 169 -3.09 2.99 2.96
N ALA A 170 -2.79 3.14 1.68
CA ALA A 170 -2.99 4.40 0.99
C ALA A 170 -4.44 4.88 1.06
N ASP A 171 -4.60 6.19 1.13
CA ASP A 171 -5.91 6.83 1.26
C ASP A 171 -6.79 6.70 0.01
N PHE A 172 -6.26 6.14 -1.08
CA PHE A 172 -7.02 5.87 -2.29
C PHE A 172 -7.56 4.43 -2.31
N PRO A 173 -8.87 4.22 -2.53
CA PRO A 173 -9.90 5.26 -2.69
C PRO A 173 -10.51 5.78 -1.38
N THR A 174 -10.25 5.11 -0.27
CA THR A 174 -10.83 5.42 1.03
C THR A 174 -9.69 5.68 2.01
N SER A 175 -9.74 6.85 2.65
CA SER A 175 -8.75 7.29 3.62
C SER A 175 -8.88 6.57 4.96
N GLY A 176 -7.78 6.52 5.71
CA GLY A 176 -7.79 6.06 7.11
C GLY A 176 -7.93 4.55 7.27
N ARG A 177 -7.44 3.78 6.29
CA ARG A 177 -7.36 2.33 6.37
C ARG A 177 -5.99 1.94 6.92
N THR A 178 -5.97 1.05 7.90
CA THR A 178 -4.76 0.51 8.49
C THR A 178 -4.48 -0.87 7.91
N ASP A 179 -3.21 -1.24 7.90
CA ASP A 179 -2.81 -2.64 7.79
C ASP A 179 -2.62 -3.16 9.22
N GLU A 180 -3.44 -4.14 9.63
CA GLU A 180 -3.45 -4.61 11.02
C GLU A 180 -2.26 -5.53 11.35
N ASP A 181 -1.65 -6.19 10.37
CA ASP A 181 -0.54 -7.12 10.58
C ASP A 181 0.84 -6.52 10.27
N ASN A 182 0.87 -5.39 9.54
CA ASN A 182 2.07 -4.67 9.11
C ASN A 182 3.07 -5.54 8.33
N GLN A 183 2.59 -6.53 7.57
CA GLN A 183 3.44 -7.51 6.89
C GLN A 183 3.12 -7.66 5.41
N ASP A 184 1.86 -7.49 5.00
CA ASP A 184 1.45 -7.73 3.64
C ASP A 184 0.28 -6.85 3.18
N VAL A 185 0.31 -6.53 1.87
CA VAL A 185 -0.81 -5.86 1.22
C VAL A 185 -1.15 -6.51 -0.12
N TYR A 186 -2.43 -6.46 -0.45
CA TYR A 186 -3.04 -7.13 -1.59
C TYR A 186 -3.58 -6.12 -2.59
N ILE A 187 -3.01 -6.11 -3.79
CA ILE A 187 -3.30 -5.12 -4.83
C ILE A 187 -4.10 -5.77 -5.95
N TYR A 188 -5.28 -5.24 -6.19
CA TYR A 188 -6.15 -5.62 -7.30
C TYR A 188 -6.01 -4.62 -8.43
N LEU A 189 -6.05 -5.13 -9.66
CA LEU A 189 -5.80 -4.35 -10.87
C LEU A 189 -7.04 -4.30 -11.76
N GLY A 190 -7.26 -3.13 -12.34
CA GLY A 190 -8.27 -2.88 -13.36
C GLY A 190 -7.63 -2.28 -14.62
N GLY A 191 -8.32 -2.40 -15.74
CA GLY A 191 -7.97 -1.72 -16.99
C GLY A 191 -9.14 -0.88 -17.50
N GLU A 192 -8.86 0.31 -18.02
CA GLU A 192 -9.84 1.16 -18.70
C GLU A 192 -9.72 1.02 -20.23
N PHE A 193 -10.62 0.24 -20.83
CA PHE A 193 -10.59 -0.15 -22.23
C PHE A 193 -11.40 0.78 -23.15
N LYS A 194 -12.13 1.76 -22.60
CA LYS A 194 -13.05 2.64 -23.36
C LYS A 194 -12.42 3.32 -24.58
N SER A 195 -11.13 3.66 -24.50
CA SER A 195 -10.39 4.37 -25.56
C SER A 195 -9.30 3.51 -26.20
N ALA A 196 -9.21 2.23 -25.83
CA ALA A 196 -8.20 1.32 -26.37
C ALA A 196 -8.57 0.93 -27.81
N SER A 197 -7.66 1.17 -28.75
CA SER A 197 -7.76 0.57 -30.09
C SER A 197 -7.54 -0.94 -30.02
N SER A 198 -8.05 -1.68 -31.01
CA SER A 198 -7.81 -3.11 -31.13
C SER A 198 -6.32 -3.42 -31.27
N GLY A 199 -5.84 -4.44 -30.54
CA GLY A 199 -4.46 -4.90 -30.56
C GLY A 199 -3.99 -5.36 -29.18
N ASP A 200 -2.74 -5.79 -29.10
CA ASP A 200 -2.12 -6.24 -27.86
C ASP A 200 -1.46 -5.07 -27.13
N TYR A 201 -1.61 -5.04 -25.81
CA TYR A 201 -0.99 -4.06 -24.92
C TYR A 201 -0.09 -4.79 -23.92
N SER A 202 1.08 -4.24 -23.66
CA SER A 202 2.05 -4.82 -22.72
C SER A 202 2.81 -3.73 -21.97
N GLY A 203 3.36 -4.09 -20.82
CA GLY A 203 4.14 -3.20 -19.96
C GLY A 203 4.49 -3.90 -18.66
N ASN A 204 5.33 -3.24 -17.85
CA ASN A 204 5.74 -3.72 -16.54
C ASN A 204 5.16 -2.80 -15.46
N ILE A 205 4.66 -3.39 -14.39
CA ILE A 205 4.29 -2.69 -13.16
C ILE A 205 5.47 -2.84 -12.19
N TYR A 206 5.89 -1.73 -11.60
CA TYR A 206 7.03 -1.63 -10.71
C TYR A 206 6.57 -1.25 -9.31
N PHE A 207 7.35 -1.75 -8.33
CA PHE A 207 7.19 -1.45 -6.93
C PHE A 207 8.51 -0.93 -6.38
N ASP A 208 8.46 0.19 -5.65
CA ASP A 208 9.61 0.73 -4.93
C ASP A 208 9.26 0.84 -3.44
N LEU A 209 10.03 0.19 -2.57
CA LEU A 209 10.11 0.53 -1.15
C LEU A 209 11.13 1.66 -0.97
N TYR A 210 10.77 2.73 -0.27
CA TYR A 210 11.64 3.87 -0.06
C TYR A 210 11.42 4.51 1.31
N HIS A 211 12.47 5.19 1.81
CA HIS A 211 12.48 5.90 3.09
C HIS A 211 12.68 7.41 2.86
N GLN A 212 12.26 8.22 3.83
CA GLN A 212 12.44 9.69 3.84
C GLN A 212 13.32 10.16 4.99
#